data_AF-A0A2S6CRL0-F1
#
_entry.id   AF-A0A2S6CRL0-F1
#
_cell.length_a   1.000
_cell.length_b   1.000
_cell.length_c   1.000
_cell.angle_alpha   90.00
_cell.angle_beta   90.00
_cell.angle_gamma   90.00
#
_symmetry.space_group_name_H-M   'P 1'
#
loop_
_entity.id
_entity.type
_entity.pdbx_description
1 polymer ?
#
loop_
_entity_poly.entity_id
_entity_poly.type
_entity_poly.pdbx_seq_one_letter_code
_entity_poly.pdbx_strand_id
1 'polypeptide(L)'
;KCGMWDNNVIQLIFIALAFGIVLRSLKTRQISEDKTDYLAIEKIITILFEAVIRILHWVIALVPLAVFGIVAKTVAFHGFEPFKALGAFIISVLLALCLQAGYYLLRVKFGSWVTPTSFLAGGSEALLTAFSTASSTATTPITFEVLLEKIGLRESSASLGALVGSNFNNDGTALYEAMSALFVAQVLDLHLSLVQQFIVILTSIFASVGAAGIPEAGLVTMTLVFTSVGLPTQYIALLVTVDWFLDRCRTAINVMGDMTVSCLLDGNQRRVE
;
A
#
# COMPACT_ATOMS: atom_id res chain seq x y z
N LYS A 1 -2.24 -6.47 -30.25
CA LYS A 1 -1.52 -5.17 -30.16
C LYS A 1 -0.78 -5.18 -28.83
N CYS A 2 0.53 -5.41 -28.86
CA CYS A 2 1.38 -5.50 -27.67
C CYS A 2 1.68 -4.07 -27.21
N GLY A 3 0.95 -3.57 -26.23
CA GLY A 3 1.19 -2.28 -25.61
C GLY A 3 2.15 -2.46 -24.45
N MET A 4 3.37 -1.96 -24.57
CA MET A 4 4.32 -1.79 -23.47
C MET A 4 3.87 -0.72 -22.44
N TRP A 5 2.59 -0.32 -22.50
CA TRP A 5 1.97 0.79 -21.78
C TRP A 5 0.78 0.36 -20.91
N ASP A 6 0.54 -0.94 -20.76
CA ASP A 6 -0.35 -1.42 -19.71
C ASP A 6 0.43 -1.33 -18.39
N ASN A 7 -0.17 -0.70 -17.37
CA ASN A 7 0.38 -0.43 -16.02
C ASN A 7 0.83 -1.71 -15.27
N ASN A 8 1.80 -2.42 -15.81
CA ASN A 8 2.25 -3.70 -15.31
C ASN A 8 3.48 -3.47 -14.44
N VAL A 9 3.22 -2.91 -13.26
CA VAL A 9 4.21 -2.53 -12.24
C VAL A 9 5.14 -3.70 -11.92
N ILE A 10 4.61 -4.94 -11.91
CA ILE A 10 5.41 -6.16 -11.68
C ILE A 10 6.47 -6.36 -12.78
N GLN A 11 6.10 -6.18 -14.05
CA GLN A 11 7.06 -6.31 -15.15
C GLN A 11 8.15 -5.24 -15.05
N LEU A 12 7.77 -4.00 -14.71
CA LEU A 12 8.71 -2.92 -14.49
C LEU A 12 9.67 -3.22 -13.33
N ILE A 13 9.16 -3.74 -12.21
CA ILE A 13 9.98 -4.17 -11.05
C ILE A 13 10.95 -5.28 -11.46
N PHE A 14 10.48 -6.29 -12.20
CA PHE A 14 11.33 -7.39 -12.63
C PHE A 14 12.48 -6.90 -13.52
N ILE A 15 12.18 -6.03 -14.50
CA ILE A 15 13.17 -5.43 -15.38
C ILE A 15 14.14 -4.55 -14.57
N ALA A 16 13.65 -3.73 -13.65
CA ALA A 16 14.47 -2.87 -12.80
C ALA A 16 15.40 -3.68 -11.90
N LEU A 17 14.92 -4.76 -11.28
CA LEU A 17 15.72 -5.67 -10.47
C LEU A 17 16.79 -6.38 -11.31
N ALA A 18 16.41 -6.92 -12.47
CA ALA A 18 17.35 -7.57 -13.38
C ALA A 18 18.44 -6.58 -13.83
N PHE A 19 18.05 -5.35 -14.20
CA PHE A 19 18.99 -4.29 -14.56
C PHE A 19 19.90 -3.90 -13.39
N GLY A 20 19.35 -3.75 -12.18
CA GLY A 20 20.12 -3.48 -10.96
C GLY A 20 21.14 -4.58 -10.62
N ILE A 21 20.76 -5.85 -10.77
CA ILE A 21 21.67 -7.00 -10.58
C ILE A 21 22.81 -6.96 -11.60
N VAL A 22 22.49 -6.70 -12.88
CA VAL A 22 23.50 -6.59 -13.95
C VAL A 22 24.43 -5.41 -13.70
N LEU A 23 23.90 -4.22 -13.37
CA LEU A 23 24.70 -3.05 -13.04
C LEU A 23 25.62 -3.31 -11.85
N ARG A 24 25.13 -4.01 -10.81
CA ARG A 24 25.95 -4.40 -9.65
C ARG A 24 27.09 -5.34 -10.05
N SER A 25 26.82 -6.31 -10.92
CA SER A 25 27.84 -7.23 -11.45
C SER A 25 28.89 -6.48 -12.28
N LEU A 26 28.46 -5.56 -13.14
CA LEU A 26 29.35 -4.70 -13.94
C LEU A 26 30.20 -3.78 -13.07
N LYS A 27 29.60 -3.14 -12.04
CA LYS A 27 30.33 -2.35 -11.04
C LYS A 27 31.42 -3.17 -10.36
N THR A 28 31.08 -4.38 -9.90
CA THR A 28 32.04 -5.30 -9.25
C THR A 28 33.20 -5.63 -10.18
N ARG A 29 32.92 -5.91 -11.46
CA ARG A 29 33.96 -6.18 -12.47
C ARG A 29 34.82 -4.95 -12.76
N GLN A 30 34.22 -3.78 -12.93
CA GLN A 30 34.97 -2.55 -13.19
C GLN A 30 35.87 -2.15 -12.03
N ILE A 31 35.43 -2.35 -10.78
CA ILE A 31 36.27 -2.17 -9.59
C ILE A 31 37.49 -3.11 -9.64
N SER A 32 37.32 -4.37 -10.07
CA SER A 32 38.45 -5.30 -10.23
C SER A 32 39.40 -4.95 -11.38
N GLU A 33 38.93 -4.20 -12.38
CA GLU A 33 39.70 -3.72 -13.52
C GLU A 33 40.25 -2.29 -13.31
N ASP A 34 40.13 -1.73 -12.11
CA ASP A 34 40.50 -0.35 -11.73
C ASP A 34 39.86 0.74 -12.63
N LYS A 35 38.64 0.46 -13.11
CA LYS A 35 37.82 1.36 -13.94
C LYS A 35 36.75 2.05 -13.11
N THR A 36 36.42 3.28 -13.49
CA THR A 36 35.51 4.16 -12.73
C THR A 36 34.23 4.55 -13.49
N ASP A 37 33.99 3.98 -14.69
CA ASP A 37 32.86 4.35 -15.54
C ASP A 37 31.49 4.15 -14.87
N TYR A 38 31.38 3.17 -13.96
CA TYR A 38 30.16 2.92 -13.18
C TYR A 38 29.71 4.15 -12.37
N LEU A 39 30.64 5.02 -11.95
CA LEU A 39 30.32 6.22 -11.15
C LEU A 39 29.44 7.20 -11.93
N ALA A 40 29.57 7.27 -13.26
CA ALA A 40 28.76 8.15 -14.07
C ALA A 40 27.29 7.70 -14.08
N ILE A 41 27.05 6.39 -14.27
CA ILE A 41 25.71 5.80 -14.25
C ILE A 41 25.09 5.93 -12.86
N GLU A 42 25.86 5.61 -11.81
CA GLU A 42 25.42 5.73 -10.42
C GLU A 42 24.98 7.16 -10.09
N LYS A 43 25.80 8.17 -10.43
CA LYS A 43 25.44 9.59 -10.23
C LYS A 43 24.18 10.00 -10.97
N ILE A 44 24.01 9.57 -12.22
CA ILE A 44 22.80 9.91 -13.00
C ILE A 44 21.56 9.32 -12.32
N ILE A 45 21.61 8.05 -11.92
CA ILE A 45 20.49 7.38 -11.25
C ILE A 45 20.16 8.05 -9.93
N THR A 46 21.17 8.39 -9.11
CA THR A 46 20.97 9.09 -7.84
C THR A 46 20.32 10.46 -8.04
N ILE A 47 20.80 11.27 -8.99
CA ILE A 47 20.21 12.60 -9.25
C ILE A 47 18.76 12.49 -9.74
N LEU A 48 18.47 11.50 -10.59
CA LEU A 48 17.10 11.25 -11.05
C LEU A 48 16.18 10.84 -9.88
N PHE A 49 16.66 9.98 -9.00
CA PHE A 49 15.92 9.56 -7.81
C PHE A 49 15.65 10.76 -6.87
N GLU A 50 16.68 11.56 -6.55
CA GLU A 50 16.53 12.78 -5.75
C GLU A 50 15.54 13.78 -6.37
N ALA A 51 15.56 13.93 -7.70
CA ALA A 51 14.62 14.80 -8.41
C ALA A 51 13.16 14.32 -8.24
N VAL A 52 12.91 13.02 -8.37
CA VAL A 52 11.59 12.42 -8.17
C VAL A 52 11.10 12.64 -6.74
N ILE A 53 11.97 12.37 -5.75
CA ILE A 53 11.68 12.62 -4.33
C ILE A 53 11.30 14.08 -4.09
N ARG A 54 12.05 15.03 -4.65
CA ARG A 54 11.79 16.46 -4.47
C ARG A 54 10.44 16.90 -5.04
N ILE A 55 10.05 16.35 -6.20
CA ILE A 55 8.74 16.57 -6.79
C ILE A 55 7.64 16.02 -5.87
N LEU A 56 7.84 14.83 -5.30
CA LEU A 56 6.87 14.23 -4.37
C LEU A 56 6.68 15.07 -3.12
N HIS A 57 7.74 15.66 -2.55
CA HIS A 57 7.62 16.60 -1.44
C HIS A 57 6.74 17.83 -1.78
N TRP A 58 6.78 18.32 -3.02
CA TRP A 58 5.87 19.40 -3.45
C TRP A 58 4.43 18.94 -3.53
N VAL A 59 4.18 17.72 -4.00
CA VAL A 59 2.84 17.13 -4.03
C VAL A 59 2.31 16.94 -2.61
N ILE A 60 3.15 16.46 -1.68
CA ILE A 60 2.80 16.30 -0.25
C ILE A 60 2.45 17.64 0.40
N ALA A 61 3.08 18.75 0.00
CA ALA A 61 2.69 20.06 0.51
C ALA A 61 1.26 20.47 0.10
N LEU A 62 0.75 19.97 -1.03
CA LEU A 62 -0.60 20.26 -1.55
C LEU A 62 -1.69 19.33 -0.98
N VAL A 63 -1.28 18.22 -0.37
CA VAL A 63 -2.17 17.19 0.16
C VAL A 63 -3.27 17.71 1.09
N PRO A 64 -2.99 18.57 2.09
CA PRO A 64 -4.02 19.00 3.04
C PRO A 64 -5.16 19.75 2.33
N LEU A 65 -4.83 20.53 1.29
CA LEU A 65 -5.81 21.25 0.48
C LEU A 65 -6.65 20.29 -0.38
N ALA A 66 -6.02 19.27 -0.97
CA ALA A 66 -6.72 18.26 -1.75
C ALA A 66 -7.71 17.45 -0.88
N VAL A 67 -7.28 17.00 0.30
CA VAL A 67 -8.13 16.28 1.26
C VAL A 67 -9.30 17.15 1.69
N PHE A 68 -9.06 18.42 2.04
CA PHE A 68 -10.12 19.36 2.39
C PHE A 68 -11.15 19.52 1.25
N GLY A 69 -10.69 19.70 0.01
CA GLY A 69 -11.57 19.84 -1.15
C GLY A 69 -12.44 18.61 -1.41
N ILE A 70 -11.89 17.40 -1.26
CA ILE A 70 -12.64 16.14 -1.41
C ILE A 70 -13.72 16.02 -0.32
N VAL A 71 -13.36 16.26 0.94
CA VAL A 71 -14.30 16.21 2.07
C VAL A 71 -15.42 17.24 1.87
N ALA A 72 -15.07 18.49 1.54
CA ALA A 72 -16.02 19.57 1.33
C ALA A 72 -16.99 19.26 0.17
N LYS A 73 -16.47 18.74 -0.96
CA LYS A 73 -17.28 18.31 -2.10
C LYS A 73 -18.30 17.24 -1.67
N THR A 74 -17.85 16.20 -0.98
CA THR A 74 -18.74 15.12 -0.55
C THR A 74 -19.85 15.64 0.37
N VAL A 75 -19.50 16.47 1.36
CA VAL A 75 -20.49 17.07 2.28
C VAL A 75 -21.46 17.98 1.52
N ALA A 76 -20.99 18.74 0.54
CA ALA A 76 -21.83 19.65 -0.24
C ALA A 76 -22.86 18.92 -1.12
N PHE A 77 -22.48 17.82 -1.77
CA PHE A 77 -23.36 17.09 -2.70
C PHE A 77 -24.22 16.01 -2.03
N HIS A 78 -23.72 15.38 -0.96
CA HIS A 78 -24.37 14.21 -0.34
C HIS A 78 -24.76 14.43 1.13
N GLY A 79 -24.44 15.59 1.70
CA GLY A 79 -24.70 15.88 3.11
C GLY A 79 -23.98 14.90 4.05
N PHE A 80 -24.51 14.77 5.27
CA PHE A 80 -24.03 13.81 6.26
C PHE A 80 -24.82 12.49 6.29
N GLU A 81 -25.83 12.33 5.42
CA GLU A 81 -26.70 11.16 5.40
C GLU A 81 -25.94 9.83 5.17
N PRO A 82 -25.03 9.71 4.17
CA PRO A 82 -24.28 8.47 3.96
C PRO A 82 -23.43 8.08 5.18
N PHE A 83 -22.87 9.06 5.89
CA PHE A 83 -22.07 8.82 7.10
C PHE A 83 -22.91 8.35 8.29
N LYS A 84 -24.18 8.74 8.37
CA LYS A 84 -25.10 8.25 9.41
C LYS A 84 -25.60 6.84 9.08
N ALA A 85 -25.95 6.59 7.83
CA ALA A 85 -26.44 5.29 7.37
C ALA A 85 -25.37 4.19 7.40
N LEU A 86 -24.12 4.53 7.04
CA LEU A 86 -22.98 3.60 7.06
C LEU A 86 -22.06 3.82 8.28
N GLY A 87 -22.47 4.62 9.26
CA GLY A 87 -21.58 5.00 10.38
C GLY A 87 -21.03 3.81 11.15
N ALA A 88 -21.88 2.81 11.43
CA ALA A 88 -21.46 1.56 12.08
C ALA A 88 -20.46 0.77 11.24
N PHE A 89 -20.64 0.74 9.91
CA PHE A 89 -19.71 0.09 8.98
C PHE A 89 -18.36 0.82 8.95
N ILE A 90 -18.36 2.15 8.80
CA ILE A 90 -17.14 2.98 8.81
C ILE A 90 -16.35 2.76 10.10
N ILE A 91 -17.02 2.84 11.26
CA ILE A 91 -16.37 2.63 12.56
C ILE A 91 -15.79 1.22 12.66
N SER A 92 -16.51 0.21 12.19
CA SER A 92 -16.03 -1.17 12.20
C SER A 92 -14.79 -1.34 11.35
N VAL A 93 -14.77 -0.79 10.13
CA VAL A 93 -13.59 -0.83 9.25
C VAL A 93 -12.41 -0.11 9.88
N LEU A 94 -12.61 1.11 10.42
CA LEU A 94 -11.55 1.85 11.09
C LEU A 94 -10.99 1.09 12.31
N LEU A 95 -11.85 0.44 13.10
CA LEU A 95 -11.42 -0.40 14.20
C LEU A 95 -10.56 -1.57 13.71
N ALA A 96 -10.98 -2.28 12.66
CA ALA A 96 -10.23 -3.39 12.07
C ALA A 96 -8.86 -2.93 11.54
N LEU A 97 -8.81 -1.79 10.85
CA LEU A 97 -7.57 -1.19 10.35
C LEU A 97 -6.64 -0.76 11.51
N CYS A 98 -7.19 -0.21 12.60
CA CYS A 98 -6.42 0.10 13.80
C CYS A 98 -5.88 -1.16 14.50
N LEU A 99 -6.64 -2.25 14.52
CA LEU A 99 -6.17 -3.54 15.04
C LEU A 99 -5.04 -4.10 14.17
N GLN A 100 -5.15 -3.99 12.84
CA GLN A 100 -4.09 -4.37 11.91
C GLN A 100 -2.83 -3.53 12.11
N ALA A 101 -2.97 -2.20 12.28
CA ALA A 101 -1.85 -1.32 12.64
C ALA A 101 -1.20 -1.75 13.96
N GLY A 102 -2.00 -2.07 14.98
CA GLY A 102 -1.52 -2.59 16.26
C GLY A 102 -0.75 -3.91 16.10
N TYR A 103 -1.26 -4.82 15.26
CA TYR A 103 -0.57 -6.07 14.90
C TYR A 103 0.79 -5.79 14.27
N TYR A 104 0.87 -4.88 13.30
CA TYR A 104 2.14 -4.47 12.70
C TYR A 104 3.14 -3.91 13.71
N LEU A 105 2.69 -3.01 14.60
CA LEU A 105 3.57 -2.46 15.65
C LEU A 105 4.08 -3.53 16.61
N LEU A 106 3.25 -4.53 16.95
CA LEU A 106 3.67 -5.68 17.74
C LEU A 106 4.72 -6.51 16.99
N ARG A 107 4.53 -6.75 15.68
CA ARG A 107 5.49 -7.48 14.86
C ARG A 107 6.83 -6.74 14.78
N VAL A 108 6.82 -5.43 14.57
CA VAL A 108 8.05 -4.61 14.58
C VAL A 108 8.73 -4.69 15.95
N LYS A 109 7.98 -4.53 17.04
CA LYS A 109 8.52 -4.57 18.42
C LYS A 109 9.26 -5.86 18.75
N PHE A 110 8.75 -7.01 18.30
CA PHE A 110 9.28 -8.33 18.66
C PHE A 110 10.16 -8.98 17.58
N GLY A 111 10.15 -8.46 16.35
CA GLY A 111 10.79 -9.08 15.19
C GLY A 111 11.76 -8.18 14.43
N SER A 112 12.02 -6.96 14.91
CA SER A 112 13.00 -6.05 14.32
C SER A 112 13.79 -5.33 15.42
N TRP A 113 14.98 -4.81 15.08
CA TRP A 113 15.72 -3.89 15.93
C TRP A 113 15.07 -2.49 16.00
N VAL A 114 14.21 -2.16 15.03
CA VAL A 114 13.52 -0.87 14.97
C VAL A 114 12.45 -0.79 16.07
N THR A 115 12.43 0.31 16.82
CA THR A 115 11.40 0.52 17.83
C THR A 115 10.09 1.00 17.18
N PRO A 116 8.90 0.65 17.71
CA PRO A 116 7.62 1.13 17.18
C PRO A 116 7.51 2.65 17.09
N THR A 117 8.15 3.38 18.00
CA THR A 117 8.19 4.85 17.98
C THR A 117 9.03 5.38 16.82
N SER A 118 10.22 4.81 16.58
CA SER A 118 11.06 5.16 15.43
C SER A 118 10.41 4.78 14.11
N PHE A 119 9.69 3.66 14.08
CA PHE A 119 8.92 3.21 12.93
C PHE A 119 7.83 4.21 12.54
N LEU A 120 7.00 4.64 13.49
CA LEU A 120 5.91 5.59 13.24
C LEU A 120 6.43 7.00 12.95
N ALA A 121 7.42 7.49 13.73
CA ALA A 121 7.96 8.82 13.53
C ALA A 121 8.73 8.93 12.20
N GLY A 122 9.62 7.96 11.93
CA GLY A 122 10.42 7.92 10.70
C GLY A 122 9.58 7.68 9.45
N GLY A 123 8.53 6.87 9.54
CA GLY A 123 7.67 6.55 8.40
C GLY A 123 6.45 7.44 8.22
N SER A 124 6.26 8.45 9.07
CA SER A 124 5.08 9.32 9.07
C SER A 124 4.79 9.96 7.71
N GLU A 125 5.82 10.37 6.96
CA GLU A 125 5.67 10.94 5.62
C GLU A 125 5.14 9.93 4.60
N ALA A 126 5.60 8.68 4.62
CA ALA A 126 5.06 7.64 3.76
C ALA A 126 3.59 7.35 4.11
N LEU A 127 3.25 7.24 5.39
CA LEU A 127 1.87 6.99 5.83
C LEU A 127 0.92 8.14 5.45
N LEU A 128 1.35 9.39 5.61
CA LEU A 128 0.57 10.57 5.22
C LEU A 128 0.43 10.66 3.71
N THR A 129 1.49 10.36 2.95
CA THR A 129 1.45 10.34 1.48
C THR A 129 0.48 9.27 0.98
N ALA A 130 0.54 8.07 1.55
CA ALA A 130 -0.35 6.95 1.25
C ALA A 130 -1.82 7.31 1.50
N PHE A 131 -2.11 7.86 2.69
CA PHE A 131 -3.44 8.33 3.04
C PHE A 131 -3.95 9.40 2.06
N SER A 132 -3.07 10.22 1.52
CA SER A 132 -3.50 11.39 0.77
C SER A 132 -3.70 11.10 -0.70
N THR A 133 -2.77 10.34 -1.26
CA THR A 133 -2.78 9.88 -2.66
C THR A 133 -3.76 8.73 -2.88
N ALA A 134 -4.10 7.98 -1.82
CA ALA A 134 -4.86 6.73 -1.91
C ALA A 134 -4.19 5.70 -2.84
N SER A 135 -2.86 5.75 -2.98
CA SER A 135 -2.10 4.83 -3.83
C SER A 135 -0.81 4.36 -3.17
N SER A 136 -0.72 3.05 -2.91
CA SER A 136 0.51 2.43 -2.37
C SER A 136 1.66 2.56 -3.36
N THR A 137 1.41 2.30 -4.65
CA THR A 137 2.41 2.38 -5.72
C THR A 137 2.93 3.80 -5.94
N ALA A 138 2.06 4.82 -5.89
CA ALA A 138 2.51 6.20 -6.01
C ALA A 138 3.34 6.65 -4.80
N THR A 139 3.14 6.00 -3.65
CA THR A 139 3.86 6.28 -2.40
C THR A 139 5.18 5.52 -2.30
N THR A 140 5.40 4.47 -3.10
CA THR A 140 6.58 3.61 -3.07
C THR A 140 7.92 4.36 -3.03
N PRO A 141 8.17 5.43 -3.82
CA PRO A 141 9.44 6.14 -3.76
C PRO A 141 9.68 6.80 -2.39
N ILE A 142 8.65 7.43 -1.81
CA ILE A 142 8.71 8.02 -0.47
C ILE A 142 8.89 6.91 0.58
N THR A 143 8.16 5.81 0.46
CA THR A 143 8.31 4.66 1.37
C THR A 143 9.75 4.16 1.38
N PHE A 144 10.37 4.01 0.22
CA PHE A 144 11.76 3.58 0.12
C PHE A 144 12.73 4.58 0.77
N GLU A 145 12.58 5.88 0.48
CA GLU A 145 13.40 6.94 1.07
C GLU A 145 13.29 6.98 2.60
N VAL A 146 12.08 6.98 3.16
CA VAL A 146 11.93 7.04 4.63
C VAL A 146 12.47 5.78 5.31
N LEU A 147 12.36 4.61 4.68
CA LEU A 147 12.93 3.37 5.19
C LEU A 147 14.47 3.43 5.20
N LEU A 148 15.07 4.01 4.16
CA LEU A 148 16.51 4.13 4.01
C LEU A 148 17.09 5.23 4.92
N GLU A 149 16.57 6.45 4.84
CA GLU A 149 17.19 7.63 5.45
C GLU A 149 16.69 7.92 6.86
N LYS A 150 15.39 7.72 7.14
CA LYS A 150 14.79 8.08 8.44
C LYS A 150 14.76 6.93 9.42
N ILE A 151 14.41 5.74 8.93
CA ILE A 151 14.40 4.52 9.76
C ILE A 151 15.81 3.90 9.79
N GLY A 152 16.58 4.01 8.70
CA GLY A 152 17.96 3.54 8.64
C GLY A 152 18.09 2.04 8.33
N LEU A 153 17.18 1.49 7.53
CA LEU A 153 17.25 0.10 7.07
C LEU A 153 18.30 -0.07 5.97
N ARG A 154 18.75 -1.30 5.74
CA ARG A 154 19.60 -1.61 4.59
C ARG A 154 18.82 -1.43 3.29
N GLU A 155 19.50 -0.92 2.26
CA GLU A 155 18.92 -0.68 0.94
C GLU A 155 18.18 -1.90 0.38
N SER A 156 18.74 -3.10 0.54
CA SER A 156 18.10 -4.35 0.09
C SER A 156 16.77 -4.63 0.81
N SER A 157 16.69 -4.34 2.10
CA SER A 157 15.48 -4.56 2.91
C SER A 157 14.43 -3.48 2.67
N ALA A 158 14.86 -2.23 2.52
CA ALA A 158 14.00 -1.11 2.13
C ALA A 158 13.41 -1.32 0.72
N SER A 159 14.25 -1.71 -0.25
CA SER A 159 13.87 -1.95 -1.64
C SER A 159 12.85 -3.08 -1.76
N LEU A 160 13.09 -4.22 -1.09
CA LEU A 160 12.20 -5.37 -1.14
C LEU A 160 10.80 -5.04 -0.59
N GLY A 161 10.70 -4.46 0.60
CA GLY A 161 9.37 -4.16 1.16
C GLY A 161 8.66 -3.03 0.42
N ALA A 162 9.35 -1.97 0.00
CA ALA A 162 8.71 -0.86 -0.72
C ALA A 162 8.24 -1.27 -2.14
N LEU A 163 9.06 -2.00 -2.90
CA LEU A 163 8.76 -2.34 -4.31
C LEU A 163 7.92 -3.61 -4.44
N VAL A 164 8.28 -4.68 -3.73
CA VAL A 164 7.53 -5.94 -3.79
C VAL A 164 6.26 -5.82 -2.95
N GLY A 165 6.35 -5.28 -1.73
CA GLY A 165 5.21 -5.14 -0.82
C GLY A 165 4.04 -4.40 -1.45
N SER A 166 4.28 -3.24 -2.06
CA SER A 166 3.21 -2.40 -2.66
C SER A 166 2.32 -3.08 -3.70
N ASN A 167 2.72 -4.24 -4.24
CA ASN A 167 1.90 -5.03 -5.18
C ASN A 167 1.27 -6.28 -4.53
N PHE A 168 1.90 -6.84 -3.48
CA PHE A 168 1.49 -8.11 -2.88
C PHE A 168 0.84 -7.96 -1.50
N ASN A 169 1.03 -6.82 -0.84
CA ASN A 169 0.59 -6.57 0.52
C ASN A 169 -0.55 -5.55 0.54
N ASN A 170 -1.76 -6.06 0.32
CA ASN A 170 -3.01 -5.29 0.31
C ASN A 170 -3.93 -5.71 1.46
N ASP A 171 -3.38 -5.87 2.67
CA ASP A 171 -4.10 -6.33 3.86
C ASP A 171 -5.34 -5.47 4.19
N GLY A 172 -5.23 -4.15 4.11
CA GLY A 172 -6.34 -3.22 4.32
C GLY A 172 -7.45 -3.38 3.29
N THR A 173 -7.09 -3.71 2.05
CA THR A 173 -8.05 -3.99 0.97
C THR A 173 -8.78 -5.31 1.22
N ALA A 174 -8.04 -6.37 1.55
CA ALA A 174 -8.62 -7.67 1.87
C ALA A 174 -9.56 -7.59 3.09
N LEU A 175 -9.17 -6.86 4.14
CA LEU A 175 -10.01 -6.61 5.32
C LEU A 175 -11.30 -5.90 4.92
N TYR A 176 -11.21 -4.83 4.15
CA TYR A 176 -12.38 -4.07 3.71
C TYR A 176 -13.34 -4.89 2.85
N GLU A 177 -12.83 -5.67 1.89
CA GLU A 177 -13.66 -6.49 1.01
C GLU A 177 -14.44 -7.55 1.80
N ALA A 178 -13.76 -8.23 2.74
CA ALA A 178 -14.40 -9.22 3.59
C ALA A 178 -15.47 -8.57 4.49
N MET A 179 -15.17 -7.44 5.10
CA MET A 179 -16.12 -6.70 5.94
C MET A 179 -17.31 -6.15 5.13
N SER A 180 -17.06 -5.71 3.90
CA SER A 180 -18.09 -5.22 2.97
C SER A 180 -19.09 -6.31 2.62
N ALA A 181 -18.62 -7.52 2.33
CA ALA A 181 -19.49 -8.66 2.03
C ALA A 181 -20.36 -9.04 3.25
N LEU A 182 -19.76 -9.08 4.45
CA LEU A 182 -20.52 -9.31 5.69
C LEU A 182 -21.56 -8.23 5.96
N PHE A 183 -21.18 -6.96 5.80
CA PHE A 183 -22.08 -5.83 6.01
C PHE A 183 -23.26 -5.86 5.05
N VAL A 184 -23.01 -6.06 3.75
CA VAL A 184 -24.10 -6.13 2.75
C VAL A 184 -25.00 -7.34 3.02
N ALA A 185 -24.45 -8.49 3.39
CA ALA A 185 -25.28 -9.63 3.78
C ALA A 185 -26.23 -9.27 4.94
N GLN A 186 -25.72 -8.57 5.96
CA GLN A 186 -26.53 -8.12 7.10
C GLN A 186 -27.59 -7.08 6.70
N VAL A 187 -27.26 -6.14 5.80
CA VAL A 187 -28.23 -5.15 5.27
C VAL A 187 -29.39 -5.85 4.53
N LEU A 188 -29.11 -6.97 3.89
CA LEU A 188 -30.10 -7.77 3.15
C LEU A 188 -30.82 -8.81 4.01
N ASP A 189 -30.53 -8.85 5.31
CA ASP A 189 -31.00 -9.90 6.23
C ASP A 189 -30.63 -11.32 5.75
N LEU A 190 -29.51 -11.43 5.02
CA LEU A 190 -28.94 -12.68 4.56
C LEU A 190 -27.93 -13.20 5.59
N HIS A 191 -28.14 -14.43 6.06
CA HIS A 191 -27.20 -15.09 6.95
C HIS A 191 -26.09 -15.80 6.16
N LEU A 192 -24.86 -15.27 6.19
CA LEU A 192 -23.70 -15.99 5.67
C LEU A 192 -23.29 -17.08 6.66
N SER A 193 -23.36 -18.33 6.22
CA SER A 193 -22.83 -19.47 6.97
C SER A 193 -21.32 -19.31 7.23
N LEU A 194 -20.79 -20.00 8.25
CA LEU A 194 -19.35 -19.99 8.55
C LEU A 194 -18.49 -20.42 7.34
N VAL A 195 -18.99 -21.34 6.53
CA VAL A 195 -18.31 -21.77 5.29
C VAL A 195 -18.26 -20.63 4.28
N GLN A 196 -19.35 -19.91 4.07
CA GLN A 196 -19.38 -18.73 3.19
C GLN A 196 -18.48 -17.61 3.70
N GLN A 197 -18.47 -17.35 5.02
CA GLN A 197 -17.55 -16.36 5.60
C GLN A 197 -16.08 -16.74 5.38
N PHE A 198 -15.75 -18.02 5.51
CA PHE A 198 -14.39 -18.51 5.20
C PHE A 198 -14.04 -18.35 3.71
N ILE A 199 -14.99 -18.63 2.81
CA ILE A 199 -14.83 -18.38 1.36
C ILE A 199 -14.58 -16.89 1.11
N VAL A 200 -15.34 -15.99 1.72
CA VAL A 200 -15.14 -14.54 1.62
C VAL A 200 -13.73 -14.13 2.02
N ILE A 201 -13.21 -14.66 3.13
CA ILE A 201 -11.84 -14.37 3.59
C ILE A 201 -10.81 -14.81 2.53
N LEU A 202 -10.90 -16.06 2.07
CA LEU A 202 -9.98 -16.57 1.07
C LEU A 202 -10.06 -15.78 -0.24
N THR A 203 -11.27 -15.54 -0.75
CA THR A 203 -11.48 -14.78 -1.98
C THR A 203 -10.92 -13.36 -1.84
N SER A 204 -11.11 -12.68 -0.71
CA SER A 204 -10.61 -11.32 -0.48
C SER A 204 -9.07 -11.30 -0.45
N ILE A 205 -8.42 -12.28 0.18
CA ILE A 205 -6.96 -12.40 0.17
C ILE A 205 -6.46 -12.58 -1.27
N PHE A 206 -7.00 -13.53 -2.02
CA PHE A 206 -6.56 -13.78 -3.40
C PHE A 206 -6.87 -12.59 -4.32
N ALA A 207 -8.02 -11.94 -4.16
CA ALA A 207 -8.41 -10.78 -4.95
C ALA A 207 -7.49 -9.58 -4.70
N SER A 208 -7.16 -9.31 -3.42
CA SER A 208 -6.28 -8.20 -3.03
C SER A 208 -4.86 -8.33 -3.60
N VAL A 209 -4.35 -9.55 -3.76
CA VAL A 209 -3.04 -9.83 -4.39
C VAL A 209 -3.15 -9.85 -5.92
N GLY A 210 -4.24 -10.40 -6.46
CA GLY A 210 -4.47 -10.56 -7.90
C GLY A 210 -4.83 -9.26 -8.64
N ALA A 211 -5.08 -8.18 -7.91
CA ALA A 211 -5.42 -6.85 -8.44
C ALA A 211 -4.26 -6.11 -9.14
N ALA A 212 -3.02 -6.59 -9.00
CA ALA A 212 -1.86 -5.92 -9.57
C ALA A 212 -1.99 -5.80 -11.10
N GLY A 213 -2.08 -4.56 -11.60
CA GLY A 213 -2.17 -4.25 -13.03
C GLY A 213 -3.58 -4.20 -13.62
N ILE A 214 -4.64 -4.30 -12.81
CA ILE A 214 -6.04 -4.15 -13.26
C ILE A 214 -6.51 -2.70 -13.07
N PRO A 215 -6.93 -1.98 -14.14
CA PRO A 215 -7.59 -0.67 -14.01
C PRO A 215 -8.88 -0.81 -13.17
N GLU A 216 -9.15 0.13 -12.27
CA GLU A 216 -10.33 0.08 -11.36
C GLU A 216 -10.39 -1.20 -10.48
N ALA A 217 -9.24 -1.74 -10.10
CA ALA A 217 -9.10 -3.00 -9.37
C ALA A 217 -10.08 -3.16 -8.20
N GLY A 218 -10.32 -2.13 -7.39
CA GLY A 218 -11.17 -2.21 -6.20
C GLY A 218 -12.63 -2.60 -6.46
N LEU A 219 -13.24 -2.14 -7.57
CA LEU A 219 -14.61 -2.54 -7.92
C LEU A 219 -14.66 -3.96 -8.47
N VAL A 220 -13.62 -4.36 -9.22
CA VAL A 220 -13.49 -5.71 -9.80
C VAL A 220 -13.29 -6.74 -8.70
N THR A 221 -12.42 -6.48 -7.73
CA THR A 221 -12.15 -7.39 -6.61
C THR A 221 -13.34 -7.51 -5.67
N MET A 222 -14.04 -6.41 -5.35
CA MET A 222 -15.28 -6.47 -4.57
C MET A 222 -16.36 -7.29 -5.29
N THR A 223 -16.48 -7.15 -6.61
CA THR A 223 -17.42 -7.94 -7.42
C THR A 223 -17.11 -9.43 -7.33
N LEU A 224 -15.82 -9.79 -7.40
CA LEU A 224 -15.36 -11.17 -7.23
C LEU A 224 -15.72 -11.74 -5.85
N VAL A 225 -15.50 -10.96 -4.78
CA VAL A 225 -15.82 -11.38 -3.41
C VAL A 225 -17.33 -11.53 -3.20
N PHE A 226 -18.15 -10.64 -3.75
CA PHE A 226 -19.61 -10.73 -3.61
C PHE A 226 -20.17 -11.93 -4.37
N THR A 227 -19.71 -12.14 -5.60
CA THR A 227 -20.16 -13.26 -6.43
C THR A 227 -19.73 -14.62 -5.89
N SER A 228 -18.61 -14.73 -5.17
CA SER A 228 -18.15 -16.00 -4.60
C SER A 228 -19.09 -16.59 -3.55
N VAL A 229 -19.93 -15.75 -2.93
CA VAL A 229 -20.97 -16.16 -1.97
C VAL A 229 -22.40 -15.83 -2.41
N GLY A 230 -22.59 -15.44 -3.67
CA GLY A 230 -23.91 -15.16 -4.25
C GLY A 230 -24.55 -13.86 -3.77
N LEU A 231 -23.77 -12.90 -3.28
CA LEU A 231 -24.28 -11.58 -2.90
C LEU A 231 -24.53 -10.70 -4.14
N PRO A 232 -25.63 -9.93 -4.15
CA PRO A 232 -25.94 -9.01 -5.25
C PRO A 232 -24.94 -7.86 -5.33
N THR A 233 -24.26 -7.73 -6.47
CA THR A 233 -23.18 -6.75 -6.68
C THR A 233 -23.67 -5.31 -6.80
N GLN A 234 -24.97 -5.09 -7.08
CA GLN A 234 -25.53 -3.73 -7.12
C GLN A 234 -25.39 -2.98 -5.78
N TYR A 235 -25.22 -3.69 -4.66
CA TYR A 235 -25.02 -3.07 -3.35
C TYR A 235 -23.60 -2.57 -3.12
N ILE A 236 -22.64 -2.85 -4.00
CA ILE A 236 -21.30 -2.22 -3.97
C ILE A 236 -21.44 -0.70 -4.13
N ALA A 237 -22.42 -0.23 -4.92
CA ALA A 237 -22.69 1.19 -5.10
C ALA A 237 -22.99 1.93 -3.79
N LEU A 238 -23.57 1.25 -2.78
CA LEU A 238 -23.79 1.79 -1.45
C LEU A 238 -22.45 2.12 -0.76
N LEU A 239 -21.46 1.25 -0.91
CA LEU A 239 -20.16 1.35 -0.25
C LEU A 239 -19.27 2.41 -0.91
N VAL A 240 -19.39 2.60 -2.22
CA VAL A 240 -18.68 3.64 -2.98
C VAL A 240 -18.90 5.04 -2.39
N THR A 241 -20.06 5.30 -1.76
CA THR A 241 -20.38 6.60 -1.16
C THR A 241 -19.43 7.00 -0.03
N VAL A 242 -18.83 6.04 0.67
CA VAL A 242 -17.87 6.25 1.77
C VAL A 242 -16.45 5.79 1.43
N ASP A 243 -16.30 5.12 0.29
CA ASP A 243 -15.04 4.51 -0.12
C ASP A 243 -13.93 5.55 -0.34
N TRP A 244 -14.26 6.76 -0.80
CA TRP A 244 -13.26 7.84 -0.96
C TRP A 244 -12.44 8.13 0.32
N PHE A 245 -13.03 7.90 1.50
CA PHE A 245 -12.38 8.06 2.79
C PHE A 245 -11.74 6.75 3.28
N LEU A 246 -12.49 5.64 3.21
CA LEU A 246 -11.99 4.35 3.68
C LEU A 246 -10.81 3.85 2.85
N ASP A 247 -10.78 4.14 1.55
CA ASP A 247 -9.67 3.81 0.65
C ASP A 247 -8.34 4.35 1.16
N ARG A 248 -8.33 5.62 1.54
CA ARG A 248 -7.17 6.31 2.11
C ARG A 248 -6.66 5.64 3.38
N CYS A 249 -7.57 5.24 4.27
CA CYS A 249 -7.22 4.49 5.47
C CYS A 249 -6.61 3.12 5.12
N ARG A 250 -7.19 2.39 4.16
CA ARG A 250 -6.67 1.09 3.70
C ARG A 250 -5.28 1.25 3.11
N THR A 251 -5.06 2.24 2.24
CA THR A 251 -3.76 2.49 1.61
C THR A 251 -2.68 2.77 2.66
N ALA A 252 -2.99 3.59 3.68
CA ALA A 252 -2.06 3.88 4.76
C ALA A 252 -1.66 2.61 5.54
N ILE A 253 -2.62 1.69 5.78
CA ILE A 253 -2.34 0.40 6.42
C ILE A 253 -1.53 -0.52 5.51
N ASN A 254 -1.82 -0.58 4.20
CA ASN A 254 -1.03 -1.36 3.26
C ASN A 254 0.43 -0.92 3.26
N VAL A 255 0.68 0.40 3.15
CA VAL A 255 2.04 0.97 3.22
C VAL A 255 2.70 0.72 4.58
N MET A 256 1.94 0.77 5.68
CA MET A 256 2.45 0.39 7.00
C MET A 256 2.90 -1.09 7.03
N GLY A 257 2.16 -1.98 6.36
CA GLY A 257 2.55 -3.38 6.21
C GLY A 257 3.84 -3.53 5.41
N ASP A 258 4.01 -2.76 4.32
CA ASP A 258 5.22 -2.78 3.48
C ASP A 258 6.46 -2.40 4.30
N MET A 259 6.34 -1.30 5.06
CA MET A 259 7.38 -0.86 5.98
C MET A 259 7.66 -1.91 7.06
N THR A 260 6.62 -2.56 7.59
CA THR A 260 6.76 -3.62 8.61
C THR A 260 7.55 -4.80 8.05
N VAL A 261 7.22 -5.25 6.85
CA VAL A 261 7.97 -6.33 6.17
C VAL A 261 9.42 -5.91 5.94
N SER A 262 9.69 -4.69 5.50
CA SER A 262 11.06 -4.17 5.38
C SER A 262 11.83 -4.25 6.70
N CYS A 263 11.24 -3.82 7.82
CA CYS A 263 11.87 -3.88 9.14
C CYS A 263 12.15 -5.32 9.60
N LEU A 264 11.22 -6.25 9.34
CA LEU A 264 11.39 -7.67 9.69
C LEU A 264 12.47 -8.34 8.83
N LEU A 265 12.53 -8.02 7.54
CA LEU A 265 13.57 -8.50 6.63
C LEU A 265 14.94 -7.92 6.95
N ASP A 266 15.00 -6.73 7.56
CA ASP A 266 16.26 -6.17 8.04
C ASP A 266 16.82 -6.95 9.26
N GLY A 267 15.94 -7.54 10.06
CA GLY A 267 16.26 -8.46 11.15
C GLY A 267 16.38 -7.78 12.52
N ASN A 268 17.00 -8.48 13.47
CA ASN A 268 17.03 -8.09 14.89
C ASN A 268 18.31 -7.35 15.33
N GLN A 269 19.27 -7.19 14.42
CA GLN A 269 20.52 -6.50 14.72
C GLN A 269 20.68 -5.33 13.76
N ARG A 270 20.81 -4.13 14.33
CA ARG A 270 21.25 -2.96 13.56
C ARG A 270 22.68 -3.22 13.10
N ARG A 271 22.93 -3.35 11.81
CA ARG A 271 24.30 -3.38 11.29
C ARG A 271 24.89 -1.99 11.52
N VAL A 272 25.88 -1.93 12.40
CA VAL A 272 26.81 -0.80 12.47
C VAL A 272 27.80 -1.06 11.33
N GLU A 273 27.87 -0.15 10.37
CA GLU A 273 28.96 -0.14 9.38
C GLU A 273 30.32 0.01 10.07
#